data_AF-A0A4S4FPH9-F1
#
_entry.id   AF-A0A4S4FPH9-F1
#
_cell.length_a   1.000
_cell.length_b   1.000
_cell.length_c   1.000
_cell.angle_alpha   90.00
_cell.angle_beta   90.00
_cell.angle_gamma   90.00
#
_symmetry.space_group_name_H-M   'P 1'
#
loop_
_entity.id
_entity.type
_entity.pdbx_description
1 polymer ?
#
loop_
_entity_poly.entity_id
_entity_poly.type
_entity_poly.pdbx_seq_one_letter_code
_entity_poly.pdbx_strand_id
1 'polypeptide(L)'
;MKNTRPAIAAVIAVSAALLFSGCASGGGSSATTTAAAGSDCSKLHSDVRDISNGAQNTLATAPADADAQTASASALADFSDQAKKLEDSYSDNKGVTSALDDLASKIDAGQDWVKAAPVDGSDADADTQASVTADIDKAATAVDDACKS
;
A
#
# COMPACT_ATOMS: atom_id res chain seq x y z
N MET A 1 -45.12 17.94 17.87
CA MET A 1 -44.33 17.04 18.73
C MET A 1 -42.88 17.14 18.26
N LYS A 2 -41.99 17.67 19.10
CA LYS A 2 -40.61 18.04 18.75
C LYS A 2 -39.68 16.92 19.23
N ASN A 3 -39.08 16.18 18.31
CA ASN A 3 -38.15 15.10 18.62
C ASN A 3 -36.71 15.65 18.61
N THR A 4 -36.18 15.86 19.80
CA THR A 4 -34.77 16.26 20.03
C THR A 4 -33.88 15.02 19.87
N ARG A 5 -33.03 15.00 18.83
CA ARG A 5 -31.96 13.99 18.69
C ARG A 5 -30.70 14.52 19.37
N PRO A 6 -30.06 13.78 20.29
CA PRO A 6 -28.78 14.18 20.84
C PRO A 6 -27.67 13.98 19.78
N ALA A 7 -26.90 15.04 19.52
CA ALA A 7 -25.68 14.99 18.74
C ALA A 7 -24.57 14.33 19.57
N ILE A 8 -23.98 13.25 19.05
CA ILE A 8 -22.78 12.63 19.60
C ILE A 8 -21.58 13.41 19.03
N ALA A 9 -20.95 14.22 19.87
CA ALA A 9 -19.69 14.88 19.56
C ALA A 9 -18.54 13.89 19.76
N ALA A 10 -17.96 13.39 18.68
CA ALA A 10 -16.69 12.68 18.71
C ALA A 10 -15.55 13.71 18.69
N VAL A 11 -15.01 14.02 19.86
CA VAL A 11 -13.76 14.77 20.02
C VAL A 11 -12.62 13.76 19.88
N ILE A 12 -11.97 13.71 18.72
CA ILE A 12 -10.68 13.01 18.58
C ILE A 12 -9.58 14.04 18.79
N ALA A 13 -9.00 13.99 19.98
CA ALA A 13 -7.88 14.83 20.37
C ALA A 13 -6.55 14.14 20.01
N VAL A 14 -5.71 14.87 19.27
CA VAL A 14 -4.24 15.05 19.45
C VAL A 14 -3.41 13.75 19.42
N SER A 15 -2.47 13.57 18.49
CA SER A 15 -1.14 14.20 18.61
C SER A 15 -0.37 14.08 17.29
N ALA A 16 -0.08 15.22 16.66
CA ALA A 16 0.99 15.34 15.69
C ALA A 16 2.31 15.54 16.46
N ALA A 17 3.18 14.53 16.44
CA ALA A 17 4.56 14.66 16.89
C ALA A 17 5.44 13.60 16.20
N LEU A 18 5.77 13.84 14.94
CA LEU A 18 6.98 13.29 14.33
C LEU A 18 7.87 14.45 13.90
N LEU A 19 8.51 15.07 14.90
CA LEU A 19 9.70 15.89 14.70
C LEU A 19 10.87 14.95 14.41
N PHE A 20 11.17 14.67 13.14
CA PHE A 20 12.45 14.09 12.76
C PHE A 20 13.46 15.22 12.54
N SER A 21 14.06 15.68 13.64
CA SER A 21 15.27 16.50 13.63
C SER A 21 16.45 15.65 13.19
N GLY A 22 17.07 15.98 12.05
CA GLY A 22 18.24 15.28 11.52
C GLY A 22 19.12 16.17 10.64
N CYS A 23 19.46 17.37 11.10
CA CYS A 23 20.55 18.18 10.54
C CYS A 23 21.80 17.93 11.38
N ALA A 24 22.69 17.05 10.92
CA ALA A 24 24.02 16.86 11.50
C ALA A 24 25.07 17.30 10.47
N SER A 25 25.57 18.53 10.67
CA SER A 25 26.77 19.08 10.06
C SER A 25 27.97 18.74 10.95
N GLY A 26 29.02 18.12 10.41
CA GLY A 26 30.30 17.92 11.09
C GLY A 26 31.03 16.65 10.66
N GLY A 27 32.12 16.79 9.90
CA GLY A 27 32.82 15.69 9.23
C GLY A 27 33.87 14.93 10.05
N GLY A 28 34.44 13.90 9.42
CA GLY A 28 35.71 13.27 9.81
C GLY A 28 35.84 11.77 9.55
N SER A 29 36.52 11.43 8.45
CA SER A 29 37.30 10.20 8.15
C SER A 29 36.68 8.79 8.16
N SER A 30 36.57 8.26 6.94
CA SER A 30 36.74 6.88 6.44
C SER A 30 36.65 5.69 7.39
N ALA A 31 35.59 4.90 7.18
CA ALA A 31 35.64 3.44 7.22
C ALA A 31 34.89 2.90 6.00
N THR A 32 35.56 2.14 5.13
CA THR A 32 34.93 1.40 4.05
C THR A 32 34.14 0.23 4.65
N THR A 33 32.80 0.23 4.56
CA THR A 33 31.97 -0.99 4.34
C THR A 33 30.47 -0.63 4.27
N THR A 34 29.78 -1.19 3.27
CA THR A 34 28.33 -1.17 3.02
C THR A 34 27.73 0.12 2.42
N ALA A 35 28.17 0.47 1.22
CA ALA A 35 27.38 1.33 0.33
C ALA A 35 26.63 0.45 -0.69
N ALA A 36 25.36 0.16 -0.40
CA ALA A 36 24.34 -0.24 -1.39
C ALA A 36 22.91 -0.20 -0.78
N ALA A 37 22.72 -0.66 0.46
CA ALA A 37 21.37 -0.82 1.02
C ALA A 37 20.59 0.49 1.30
N GLY A 38 21.27 1.60 1.60
CA GLY A 38 20.60 2.84 2.05
C GLY A 38 19.84 3.61 0.95
N SER A 39 20.38 3.64 -0.27
CA SER A 39 19.74 4.30 -1.42
C SER A 39 18.66 3.42 -2.06
N ASP A 40 18.90 2.11 -2.09
CA ASP A 40 18.02 1.15 -2.73
C ASP A 40 16.73 0.97 -1.92
N CYS A 41 16.81 0.77 -0.60
CA CYS A 41 15.62 0.69 0.25
C CYS A 41 14.81 2.00 0.30
N SER A 42 15.46 3.17 0.14
CA SER A 42 14.73 4.45 0.06
C SER A 42 13.89 4.54 -1.24
N LYS A 43 14.45 4.06 -2.35
CA LYS A 43 13.72 3.98 -3.62
C LYS A 43 12.62 2.93 -3.54
N LEU A 44 12.92 1.75 -3.01
CA LEU A 44 11.94 0.68 -2.82
C LEU A 44 10.74 1.15 -2.01
N HIS A 45 10.97 1.82 -0.87
CA HIS A 45 9.91 2.37 -0.03
C HIS A 45 9.02 3.34 -0.83
N SER A 46 9.61 4.21 -1.67
CA SER A 46 8.81 5.10 -2.52
C SER A 46 8.00 4.32 -3.55
N ASP A 47 8.60 3.35 -4.23
CA ASP A 47 7.93 2.55 -5.25
C ASP A 47 6.79 1.72 -4.65
N VAL A 48 7.02 1.07 -3.50
CA VAL A 48 6.02 0.30 -2.74
C VAL A 48 4.88 1.19 -2.26
N ARG A 49 5.18 2.38 -1.74
CA ARG A 49 4.17 3.36 -1.35
C ARG A 49 3.31 3.77 -2.53
N ASP A 50 3.92 4.03 -3.68
CA ASP A 50 3.18 4.47 -4.87
C ASP A 50 2.30 3.34 -5.43
N ILE A 51 2.81 2.10 -5.44
CA ILE A 51 2.05 0.89 -5.78
C ILE A 51 0.87 0.69 -4.82
N SER A 52 1.13 0.69 -3.50
CA SER A 52 0.11 0.47 -2.48
C SER A 52 -0.98 1.55 -2.53
N ASN A 53 -0.59 2.83 -2.60
CA ASN A 53 -1.54 3.93 -2.74
C ASN A 53 -2.33 3.84 -4.05
N GLY A 54 -1.69 3.47 -5.16
CA GLY A 54 -2.36 3.27 -6.44
C GLY A 54 -3.41 2.17 -6.38
N ALA A 55 -3.06 1.02 -5.80
CA ALA A 55 -3.97 -0.10 -5.61
C ALA A 55 -5.13 0.26 -4.67
N GLN A 56 -4.84 0.85 -3.51
CA GLN A 56 -5.87 1.27 -2.55
C GLN A 56 -6.80 2.35 -3.13
N ASN A 57 -6.28 3.30 -3.90
CA ASN A 57 -7.10 4.30 -4.60
C ASN A 57 -7.99 3.65 -5.67
N THR A 58 -7.48 2.64 -6.38
CA THR A 58 -8.28 1.87 -7.35
C THR A 58 -9.39 1.09 -6.65
N LEU A 59 -9.11 0.55 -5.47
CA LEU A 59 -10.07 -0.20 -4.67
C LEU A 59 -11.03 0.68 -3.89
N ALA A 60 -10.76 1.98 -3.70
CA ALA A 60 -11.55 2.85 -2.83
C ALA A 60 -13.03 3.00 -3.26
N THR A 61 -13.32 2.75 -4.53
CA THR A 61 -14.69 2.78 -5.07
C THR A 61 -14.94 1.54 -5.89
N ALA A 62 -16.07 0.87 -5.64
CA ALA A 62 -16.49 -0.25 -6.47
C ALA A 62 -16.75 0.20 -7.92
N PRO A 63 -16.47 -0.66 -8.91
CA PRO A 63 -16.70 -0.31 -10.31
C PRO A 63 -18.19 -0.04 -10.58
N ALA A 64 -18.49 1.08 -11.25
CA ALA A 64 -19.86 1.50 -11.53
C ALA A 64 -20.52 0.74 -12.70
N ASP A 65 -19.70 0.17 -13.58
CA ASP A 65 -20.10 -0.56 -14.78
C ASP A 65 -18.99 -1.54 -15.22
N ALA A 66 -19.25 -2.31 -16.29
CA ALA A 66 -18.32 -3.32 -16.79
C ALA A 66 -17.01 -2.75 -17.36
N ASP A 67 -17.05 -1.53 -17.92
CA ASP A 67 -15.86 -0.87 -18.45
C ASP A 67 -14.97 -0.40 -17.29
N ALA A 68 -15.57 0.19 -16.25
CA ALA A 68 -14.90 0.56 -15.01
C ALA A 68 -14.32 -0.65 -14.27
N GLN A 69 -15.04 -1.79 -14.27
CA GLN A 69 -14.54 -3.05 -13.70
C GLN A 69 -13.29 -3.53 -14.44
N THR A 70 -13.33 -3.53 -15.78
CA THR A 70 -12.20 -3.94 -16.61
C THR A 70 -10.99 -3.02 -16.41
N ALA A 71 -11.20 -1.70 -16.40
CA ALA A 71 -10.15 -0.72 -16.18
C ALA A 71 -9.52 -0.86 -14.80
N SER A 72 -10.33 -1.03 -13.74
CA SER A 72 -9.85 -1.20 -12.37
C SER A 72 -9.08 -2.51 -12.20
N ALA A 73 -9.58 -3.61 -12.77
CA ALA A 73 -8.89 -4.90 -12.75
C ALA A 73 -7.57 -4.86 -13.55
N SER A 74 -7.50 -4.09 -14.64
CA SER A 74 -6.25 -3.88 -15.40
C SER A 74 -5.25 -3.06 -14.60
N ALA A 75 -5.68 -1.97 -13.95
CA ALA A 75 -4.81 -1.13 -13.13
C ALA A 75 -4.21 -1.93 -11.96
N LEU A 76 -5.02 -2.77 -11.29
CA LEU A 76 -4.53 -3.65 -10.23
C LEU A 76 -3.51 -4.68 -10.75
N ALA A 77 -3.76 -5.27 -11.93
CA ALA A 77 -2.77 -6.16 -12.55
C ALA A 77 -1.44 -5.43 -12.84
N ASP A 78 -1.50 -4.19 -13.33
CA ASP A 78 -0.30 -3.39 -13.58
C ASP A 78 0.50 -3.10 -12.30
N PHE A 79 -0.18 -2.87 -11.17
CA PHE A 79 0.46 -2.67 -9.86
C PHE A 79 1.08 -3.97 -9.32
N SER A 80 0.40 -5.10 -9.46
CA SER A 80 0.93 -6.43 -9.12
C SER A 80 2.19 -6.77 -9.93
N ASP A 81 2.16 -6.51 -11.24
CA ASP A 81 3.32 -6.68 -12.13
C ASP A 81 4.47 -5.74 -11.78
N GLN A 82 4.19 -4.53 -11.31
CA GLN A 82 5.22 -3.61 -10.80
C GLN A 82 5.88 -4.16 -9.53
N ALA A 83 5.11 -4.70 -8.59
CA ALA A 83 5.66 -5.35 -7.39
C ALA A 83 6.54 -6.56 -7.76
N LYS A 84 6.13 -7.39 -8.71
CA LYS A 84 6.92 -8.52 -9.24
C LYS A 84 8.21 -8.07 -9.94
N LYS A 85 8.18 -6.97 -10.71
CA LYS A 85 9.40 -6.39 -11.31
C LYS A 85 10.37 -5.86 -10.26
N LEU A 86 9.86 -5.36 -9.12
CA LEU A 86 10.71 -5.00 -8.00
C LEU A 86 11.35 -6.26 -7.40
N GLU A 87 10.64 -7.38 -7.29
CA GLU A 87 11.22 -8.65 -6.83
C GLU A 87 12.49 -9.02 -7.60
N ASP A 88 12.43 -8.97 -8.93
CA ASP A 88 13.59 -9.23 -9.81
C ASP A 88 14.77 -8.29 -9.51
N SER A 89 14.47 -7.02 -9.21
CA SER A 89 15.46 -5.98 -8.92
C SER A 89 16.13 -6.14 -7.54
N TYR A 90 15.50 -6.88 -6.63
CA TYR A 90 15.97 -7.13 -5.27
C TYR A 90 16.26 -8.62 -5.00
N SER A 91 16.48 -9.41 -6.06
CA SER A 91 16.63 -10.87 -6.02
C SER A 91 17.68 -11.40 -5.01
N ASP A 92 18.68 -10.60 -4.65
CA ASP A 92 19.70 -10.92 -3.65
C ASP A 92 19.21 -10.80 -2.19
N ASN A 93 18.11 -10.07 -1.93
CA ASN A 93 17.50 -9.93 -0.61
C ASN A 93 16.20 -10.75 -0.52
N LYS A 94 16.33 -11.98 0.01
CA LYS A 94 15.22 -12.93 0.12
C LYS A 94 14.06 -12.47 0.99
N GLY A 95 14.32 -11.61 1.99
CA GLY A 95 13.28 -11.03 2.82
C GLY A 95 12.43 -10.04 2.04
N VAL A 96 13.10 -9.13 1.31
CA VAL A 96 12.43 -8.15 0.44
C VAL A 96 11.67 -8.84 -0.69
N THR A 97 12.26 -9.83 -1.35
CA THR A 97 11.58 -10.55 -2.46
C THR A 97 10.31 -11.24 -1.97
N SER A 98 10.36 -11.92 -0.82
CA SER A 98 9.19 -12.59 -0.26
C SER A 98 8.09 -11.60 0.16
N ALA A 99 8.46 -10.42 0.66
CA ALA A 99 7.50 -9.39 1.03
C ALA A 99 6.86 -8.74 -0.22
N LEU A 100 7.63 -8.56 -1.30
CA LEU A 100 7.14 -8.04 -2.57
C LEU A 100 6.19 -9.03 -3.27
N ASP A 101 6.49 -10.33 -3.21
CA ASP A 101 5.57 -11.38 -3.70
C ASP A 101 4.25 -11.39 -2.93
N ASP A 102 4.30 -11.29 -1.59
CA ASP A 102 3.06 -11.18 -0.78
C ASP A 102 2.27 -9.91 -1.14
N LEU A 103 2.93 -8.76 -1.32
CA LEU A 103 2.29 -7.53 -1.78
C LEU A 103 1.59 -7.72 -3.13
N ALA A 104 2.28 -8.33 -4.11
CA ALA A 104 1.68 -8.63 -5.42
C ALA A 104 0.46 -9.56 -5.27
N SER A 105 0.55 -10.58 -4.42
CA SER A 105 -0.57 -11.49 -4.12
C SER A 105 -1.76 -10.77 -3.48
N LYS A 106 -1.55 -9.81 -2.58
CA LYS A 106 -2.66 -9.02 -2.00
C LYS A 106 -3.31 -8.10 -3.03
N ILE A 107 -2.53 -7.54 -3.95
CA ILE A 107 -3.07 -6.75 -5.06
C ILE A 107 -3.90 -7.63 -6.00
N ASP A 108 -3.43 -8.85 -6.30
CA ASP A 108 -4.20 -9.83 -7.10
C ASP A 108 -5.53 -10.20 -6.40
N ALA A 109 -5.54 -10.34 -5.07
CA ALA A 109 -6.79 -10.53 -4.32
C ALA A 109 -7.75 -9.33 -4.42
N GLY A 110 -7.23 -8.10 -4.42
CA GLY A 110 -8.01 -6.90 -4.71
C GLY A 110 -8.59 -6.91 -6.13
N GLN A 111 -7.81 -7.40 -7.11
CA GLN A 111 -8.27 -7.57 -8.48
C GLN A 111 -9.45 -8.54 -8.56
N ASP A 112 -9.40 -9.64 -7.81
CA ASP A 112 -10.48 -10.62 -7.77
C ASP A 112 -11.74 -10.08 -7.09
N TRP A 113 -11.59 -9.24 -6.05
CA TRP A 113 -12.72 -8.49 -5.51
C TRP A 113 -13.36 -7.58 -6.56
N VAL A 114 -12.57 -6.82 -7.33
CA VAL A 114 -13.10 -5.97 -8.42
C VAL A 114 -13.87 -6.78 -9.45
N LYS A 115 -13.33 -7.94 -9.87
CA LYS A 115 -14.00 -8.84 -10.83
C LYS A 115 -15.30 -9.44 -10.28
N ALA A 116 -15.37 -9.67 -8.97
CA ALA A 116 -16.55 -10.22 -8.30
C ALA A 116 -17.58 -9.14 -7.96
N ALA A 117 -17.20 -7.86 -7.92
CA ALA A 117 -18.08 -6.77 -7.59
C ALA A 117 -19.24 -6.65 -8.62
N PRO A 118 -20.47 -6.37 -8.15
CA PRO A 118 -21.60 -6.12 -9.04
C PRO A 118 -21.38 -4.86 -9.87
N VAL A 119 -21.75 -4.92 -11.15
CA VAL A 119 -21.67 -3.79 -12.11
C VAL A 119 -23.04 -3.27 -12.53
N ASP A 120 -24.10 -3.72 -11.84
CA ASP A 120 -25.50 -3.39 -12.11
C ASP A 120 -26.05 -2.31 -11.15
N GLY A 121 -25.17 -1.68 -10.38
CA GLY A 121 -25.52 -0.67 -9.37
C GLY A 121 -25.96 -1.25 -8.03
N SER A 122 -25.87 -2.57 -7.84
CA SER A 122 -25.98 -3.18 -6.51
C SER A 122 -24.77 -2.84 -5.64
N ASP A 123 -24.95 -2.89 -4.33
CA ASP A 123 -23.86 -2.63 -3.39
C ASP A 123 -22.79 -3.74 -3.48
N ALA A 124 -21.52 -3.33 -3.60
CA ALA A 124 -20.39 -4.25 -3.49
C ALA A 124 -20.15 -4.65 -2.04
N ASP A 125 -19.45 -5.78 -1.85
CA ASP A 125 -19.06 -6.26 -0.52
C ASP A 125 -17.98 -5.34 0.08
N ALA A 126 -18.44 -4.38 0.90
CA ALA A 126 -17.59 -3.39 1.57
C ALA A 126 -16.68 -4.00 2.65
N ASP A 127 -17.07 -5.11 3.28
CA ASP A 127 -16.24 -5.78 4.29
C ASP A 127 -15.05 -6.47 3.60
N THR A 128 -15.31 -7.16 2.49
CA THR A 128 -14.24 -7.74 1.67
C THR A 128 -13.34 -6.65 1.08
N GLN A 129 -13.91 -5.54 0.59
CA GLN A 129 -13.16 -4.38 0.10
C GLN A 129 -12.21 -3.81 1.16
N ALA A 130 -12.71 -3.61 2.38
CA ALA A 130 -11.92 -3.10 3.49
C ALA A 130 -10.81 -4.09 3.88
N SER A 131 -11.11 -5.39 3.89
CA SER A 131 -10.14 -6.45 4.18
C SER A 131 -8.99 -6.46 3.16
N VAL A 132 -9.29 -6.45 1.86
CA VAL A 132 -8.24 -6.46 0.82
C VAL A 132 -7.39 -5.19 0.87
N THR A 133 -7.99 -4.03 1.16
CA THR A 133 -7.27 -2.76 1.32
C THR A 133 -6.31 -2.81 2.51
N ALA A 134 -6.76 -3.33 3.65
CA ALA A 134 -5.93 -3.48 4.84
C ALA A 134 -4.80 -4.51 4.65
N ASP A 135 -5.06 -5.59 3.91
CA ASP A 135 -4.04 -6.58 3.59
C ASP A 135 -2.94 -6.02 2.67
N ILE A 136 -3.30 -5.19 1.69
CA ILE A 136 -2.33 -4.47 0.85
C ILE A 136 -1.45 -3.54 1.69
N ASP A 137 -2.05 -2.74 2.59
CA ASP A 137 -1.30 -1.84 3.48
C ASP A 137 -0.33 -2.60 4.40
N LYS A 138 -0.78 -3.72 4.96
CA LYS A 138 0.04 -4.60 5.80
C LYS A 138 1.19 -5.22 5.01
N ALA A 139 0.94 -5.70 3.79
CA ALA A 139 1.97 -6.27 2.94
C ALA A 139 3.01 -5.21 2.52
N ALA A 140 2.57 -4.00 2.18
CA ALA A 140 3.47 -2.88 1.90
C ALA A 140 4.37 -2.55 3.11
N THR A 141 3.81 -2.51 4.31
CA THR A 141 4.58 -2.31 5.56
C THR A 141 5.60 -3.43 5.78
N ALA A 142 5.26 -4.67 5.43
CA ALA A 142 6.18 -5.80 5.56
C ALA A 142 7.40 -5.67 4.64
N VAL A 143 7.25 -5.07 3.45
CA VAL A 143 8.40 -4.76 2.58
C VAL A 143 9.34 -3.76 3.25
N ASP A 144 8.78 -2.72 3.88
CA ASP A 144 9.59 -1.72 4.59
C ASP A 144 10.34 -2.33 5.78
N ASP A 145 9.71 -3.25 6.50
CA ASP A 145 10.35 -3.95 7.61
C ASP A 145 11.44 -4.92 7.14
N ALA A 146 11.23 -5.62 6.02
CA ALA A 146 12.25 -6.46 5.39
C ALA A 146 13.47 -5.66 4.89
N CYS A 147 13.30 -4.36 4.60
CA CYS A 147 14.39 -3.47 4.24
C CYS A 147 15.21 -2.97 5.46
N LYS A 148 14.71 -3.17 6.68
CA LYS A 148 15.40 -2.80 7.93
C LYS A 148 16.14 -3.98 8.58
N SER A 149 15.83 -5.21 8.18
CA SER A 149 16.40 -6.46 8.68
C SER A 149 17.64 -6.89 7.92
#